data_AF-A0A8J6TT07-F1
#
_entry.id   AF-A0A8J6TT07-F1
#
_cell.length_a   1.000
_cell.length_b   1.000
_cell.length_c   1.000
_cell.angle_alpha   90.00
_cell.angle_beta   90.00
_cell.angle_gamma   90.00
#
_symmetry.space_group_name_H-M   'P 1'
#
loop_
_entity.id
_entity.type
_entity.pdbx_description
1 polymer ?
#
loop_
_entity_poly.entity_id
_entity_poly.type
_entity_poly.pdbx_seq_one_letter_code
_entity_poly.pdbx_strand_id
1 'polypeptide(L)'
;MLNKNIDFVICENASFMNAKAPTSITKGICVGTKNYLFYIPTQTVGFFPLLQTFKNHRFFEGVSILEGTMKLINSAESVQQLEESLTDLLENNEKYVHEIASFNTFVISGLFVKNNVRLIRSRFDFYACVVNPKAVAKEFRDFYGK
;
A
#
# COMPACT_ATOMS: atom_id res chain seq x y z
N MET A 1 3.80 20.03 -5.04
CA MET A 1 4.35 19.03 -4.10
C MET A 1 3.18 18.47 -3.32
N LEU A 2 3.06 17.15 -3.24
CA LEU A 2 1.98 16.49 -2.52
C LEU A 2 2.15 16.63 -1.01
N ASN A 3 1.04 16.83 -0.30
CA ASN A 3 0.99 17.02 1.14
C ASN A 3 0.56 15.73 1.83
N LYS A 4 1.42 15.21 2.70
CA LYS A 4 1.05 14.06 3.56
C LYS A 4 -0.16 14.43 4.44
N ASN A 5 -1.07 13.47 4.64
CA ASN A 5 -2.34 13.58 5.35
C ASN A 5 -3.41 14.47 4.68
N ILE A 6 -3.14 15.02 3.49
CA ILE A 6 -4.12 15.74 2.67
C ILE A 6 -4.29 15.02 1.33
N ASP A 7 -3.18 14.77 0.65
CA ASP A 7 -3.13 14.14 -0.67
C ASP A 7 -2.88 12.62 -0.58
N PHE A 8 -2.09 12.20 0.41
CA PHE A 8 -1.76 10.79 0.63
C PHE A 8 -1.41 10.48 2.10
N VAL A 9 -1.44 9.19 2.47
CA VAL A 9 -0.89 8.64 3.72
C VAL A 9 0.07 7.50 3.42
N ILE A 10 1.04 7.27 4.29
CA ILE A 10 2.06 6.23 4.10
C ILE A 10 2.37 5.51 5.41
N CYS A 11 2.52 4.19 5.33
CA CYS A 11 3.05 3.33 6.38
C CYS A 11 4.24 2.55 5.82
N GLU A 12 5.44 2.93 6.22
CA GLU A 12 6.70 2.35 5.71
C GLU A 12 6.95 0.91 6.17
N ASN A 13 6.30 0.50 7.25
CA ASN A 13 6.44 -0.82 7.89
C ASN A 13 5.09 -1.55 7.97
N ALA A 14 4.37 -1.54 6.86
CA ALA A 14 3.12 -2.26 6.71
C ALA A 14 3.34 -3.78 6.71
N SER A 15 2.38 -4.52 7.24
CA SER A 15 2.36 -5.98 7.16
C SER A 15 1.09 -6.45 6.46
N PHE A 16 1.24 -7.06 5.30
CA PHE A 16 0.16 -7.48 4.43
C PHE A 16 -0.23 -8.94 4.67
N MET A 17 -1.53 -9.21 4.59
CA MET A 17 -2.14 -10.52 4.66
C MET A 17 -3.15 -10.68 3.52
N ASN A 18 -2.94 -11.67 2.66
CA ASN A 18 -3.88 -12.02 1.59
C ASN A 18 -4.85 -13.11 2.08
N ALA A 19 -6.15 -12.97 1.77
CA ALA A 19 -7.17 -13.98 2.02
C ALA A 19 -6.83 -15.37 1.47
N LYS A 20 -6.18 -15.43 0.30
CA LYS A 20 -5.77 -16.68 -0.37
C LYS A 20 -4.51 -17.31 0.23
N ALA A 21 -3.78 -16.57 1.07
CA ALA A 21 -2.55 -17.04 1.74
C ALA A 21 -2.42 -16.38 3.14
N PRO A 22 -3.31 -16.72 4.09
CA PRO A 22 -3.38 -16.04 5.39
C PRO A 22 -2.17 -16.27 6.29
N THR A 23 -1.34 -17.28 5.98
CA THR A 23 -0.12 -17.63 6.73
C THR A 23 1.12 -16.88 6.24
N SER A 24 1.10 -16.29 5.03
CA SER A 24 2.23 -15.52 4.50
C SER A 24 2.03 -14.03 4.80
N ILE A 25 2.53 -13.59 5.94
CA ILE A 25 2.62 -12.15 6.22
C ILE A 25 3.81 -11.59 5.44
N THR A 26 3.53 -10.66 4.53
CA THR A 26 4.59 -9.96 3.79
C THR A 26 4.84 -8.60 4.45
N LYS A 27 6.10 -8.19 4.59
CA LYS A 27 6.43 -6.82 5.00
C LYS A 27 6.54 -5.93 3.78
N GLY A 28 6.11 -4.68 3.91
CA GLY A 28 6.10 -3.73 2.81
C GLY A 28 5.77 -2.31 3.24
N ILE A 29 5.57 -1.47 2.24
CA ILE A 29 5.13 -0.09 2.38
C ILE A 29 3.68 -0.03 1.91
N CYS A 30 2.80 0.60 2.71
CA CYS A 30 1.43 0.89 2.31
C CYS A 30 1.32 2.37 2.00
N VAL A 31 0.89 2.72 0.79
CA VAL A 31 0.58 4.10 0.39
C VAL A 31 -0.92 4.19 0.13
N GLY A 32 -1.59 5.17 0.71
CA GLY A 32 -3.01 5.42 0.52
C GLY A 32 -3.26 6.78 -0.09
N THR A 33 -4.10 6.84 -1.11
CA THR A 33 -4.71 8.06 -1.64
C THR A 33 -6.21 8.00 -1.42
N LYS A 34 -6.95 9.05 -1.81
CA LYS A 34 -8.42 9.01 -1.71
C LYS A 34 -9.05 7.85 -2.49
N ASN A 35 -8.44 7.45 -3.61
CA ASN A 35 -9.01 6.47 -4.55
C ASN A 35 -8.39 5.08 -4.39
N TYR A 36 -7.12 4.98 -3.98
CA TYR A 36 -6.36 3.74 -4.01
C TYR A 36 -5.66 3.42 -2.68
N LEU A 37 -5.47 2.13 -2.45
CA LEU A 37 -4.48 1.59 -1.53
C LEU A 37 -3.45 0.78 -2.31
N PHE A 38 -2.18 1.16 -2.16
CA PHE A 38 -1.03 0.49 -2.76
C PHE A 38 -0.24 -0.25 -1.68
N TYR A 39 0.23 -1.45 -2.00
CA TYR A 39 1.12 -2.23 -1.15
C TYR A 39 2.38 -2.63 -1.91
N ILE A 40 3.52 -2.13 -1.46
CA ILE A 40 4.82 -2.29 -2.09
C ILE A 40 5.64 -3.26 -1.21
N PRO A 41 5.80 -4.53 -1.60
CA PRO A 41 6.50 -5.52 -0.77
C PRO A 41 8.00 -5.18 -0.62
N THR A 42 8.52 -5.25 0.61
CA THR A 42 9.94 -4.98 0.93
C THR A 42 10.75 -6.23 1.28
N GLN A 43 10.09 -7.32 1.68
CA GLN A 43 10.72 -8.64 1.90
C GLN A 43 10.08 -9.70 0.99
N THR A 44 10.91 -10.39 0.20
CA THR A 44 10.53 -11.52 -0.65
C THR A 44 10.18 -12.74 0.20
N VAL A 45 8.91 -13.17 0.19
CA VAL A 45 8.52 -14.47 0.72
C VAL A 45 8.60 -15.49 -0.42
N GLY A 46 9.72 -16.21 -0.50
CA GLY A 46 9.86 -17.45 -1.28
C GLY A 46 9.91 -17.30 -2.81
N PHE A 47 11.11 -17.49 -3.38
CA PHE A 47 11.36 -18.03 -4.73
C PHE A 47 10.30 -17.71 -5.81
N PHE A 48 10.05 -16.43 -6.05
CA PHE A 48 9.35 -15.95 -7.24
C PHE A 48 10.16 -14.79 -7.83
N PRO A 49 10.27 -14.68 -9.18
CA PRO A 49 11.05 -13.66 -9.88
C PRO A 49 10.42 -12.26 -9.81
N LEU A 50 9.82 -11.88 -8.67
CA LEU A 50 9.25 -10.55 -8.43
C LEU A 50 10.31 -9.45 -8.62
N LEU A 51 11.58 -9.73 -8.31
CA LEU A 51 12.69 -8.81 -8.59
C LEU A 51 13.09 -8.74 -10.08
N GLN A 52 12.74 -9.74 -10.91
CA GLN A 52 12.87 -9.65 -12.38
C GLN A 52 11.62 -9.07 -13.05
N THR A 53 10.52 -8.91 -12.29
CA THR A 53 9.24 -8.37 -12.80
C THR A 53 8.97 -6.94 -12.30
N PHE A 54 9.89 -6.30 -11.58
CA PHE A 54 10.03 -4.84 -11.70
C PHE A 54 10.68 -4.55 -13.06
N LYS A 55 10.00 -4.95 -14.14
CA LYS A 55 10.39 -4.57 -15.48
C LYS A 55 10.14 -3.07 -15.56
N ASN A 56 11.26 -2.34 -15.63
CA ASN A 56 11.38 -0.89 -15.71
C ASN A 56 11.34 -0.19 -14.33
N HIS A 57 12.45 0.43 -13.93
CA HIS A 57 12.60 1.89 -14.00
C HIS A 57 13.75 2.38 -13.09
N ARG A 58 14.45 3.41 -13.60
CA ARG A 58 15.49 4.29 -13.01
C ARG A 58 15.37 4.67 -11.52
N PHE A 59 14.27 4.37 -10.83
CA PHE A 59 13.97 4.86 -9.48
C PHE A 59 14.57 4.01 -8.35
N PHE A 60 14.84 2.73 -8.61
CA PHE A 60 15.39 1.79 -7.62
C PHE A 60 16.83 1.34 -7.93
N GLU A 61 17.46 1.89 -8.98
CA GLU A 61 18.88 1.64 -9.26
C GLU A 61 19.73 2.21 -8.12
N GLY A 62 20.34 1.31 -7.34
CA GLY A 62 21.27 1.65 -6.26
C GLY A 62 20.61 2.24 -5.00
N VAL A 63 19.28 2.21 -4.87
CA VAL A 63 18.57 2.71 -3.68
C VAL A 63 17.57 1.67 -3.15
N SER A 64 17.22 1.79 -1.87
CA SER A 64 16.23 0.92 -1.22
C SER A 64 14.82 1.12 -1.77
N ILE A 65 13.93 0.13 -1.55
CA ILE A 65 12.51 0.22 -1.93
C ILE A 65 11.82 1.41 -1.24
N LEU A 66 12.20 1.72 -0.01
CA LEU A 66 11.67 2.89 0.69
C LEU A 66 12.11 4.19 0.00
N GLU A 67 13.39 4.33 -0.30
CA GLU A 67 13.92 5.52 -0.97
C GLU A 67 13.31 5.71 -2.36
N GLY A 68 13.18 4.64 -3.16
CA GLY A 68 12.54 4.74 -4.47
C GLY A 68 11.05 5.11 -4.38
N THR A 69 10.33 4.57 -3.40
CA THR A 69 8.92 4.95 -3.14
C THR A 69 8.81 6.43 -2.75
N MET A 70 9.68 6.90 -1.86
CA MET A 70 9.71 8.31 -1.47
C MET A 70 10.10 9.22 -2.62
N LYS A 71 11.01 8.80 -3.52
CA LYS A 71 11.32 9.54 -4.75
C LYS A 71 10.07 9.72 -5.62
N LEU A 72 9.29 8.65 -5.84
CA LEU A 72 8.05 8.72 -6.63
C LEU A 72 7.05 9.71 -6.03
N ILE A 73 6.83 9.63 -4.71
CA ILE A 73 5.96 10.57 -3.97
C ILE A 73 6.44 12.02 -4.12
N ASN A 74 7.73 12.25 -3.96
CA ASN A 74 8.30 13.60 -4.00
C ASN A 74 8.39 14.16 -5.42
N SER A 75 8.46 13.31 -6.45
CA SER A 75 8.49 13.72 -7.87
C SER A 75 7.11 13.95 -8.48
N ALA A 76 6.05 13.44 -7.84
CA ALA A 76 4.69 13.59 -8.35
C ALA A 76 4.19 15.04 -8.16
N GLU A 77 3.69 15.63 -9.24
CA GLU A 77 3.10 16.96 -9.24
C GLU A 77 1.62 16.94 -8.82
N SER A 78 0.96 15.78 -8.98
CA SER A 78 -0.45 15.56 -8.63
C SER A 78 -0.69 14.16 -8.05
N VAL A 79 -1.80 14.00 -7.32
CA VAL A 79 -2.23 12.68 -6.79
C VAL A 79 -2.40 11.68 -7.93
N GLN A 80 -2.97 12.13 -9.05
CA GLN A 80 -3.19 11.27 -10.21
C GLN A 80 -1.88 10.75 -10.81
N GLN A 81 -0.86 11.61 -10.93
CA GLN A 81 0.47 11.18 -11.38
C GLN A 81 1.12 10.19 -10.40
N LEU A 82 0.92 10.37 -9.09
CA LEU A 82 1.38 9.41 -8.08
C LEU A 82 0.68 8.06 -8.24
N GLU A 83 -0.64 8.07 -8.41
CA GLU A 83 -1.45 6.86 -8.61
C GLU A 83 -1.02 6.11 -9.87
N GLU A 84 -0.82 6.81 -10.99
CA GLU A 84 -0.30 6.25 -12.24
C GLU A 84 1.09 5.63 -12.04
N SER A 85 2.02 6.39 -11.44
CA SER A 85 3.40 5.92 -11.23
C SER A 85 3.48 4.68 -10.31
N LEU A 86 2.65 4.63 -9.27
CA LEU A 86 2.58 3.48 -8.37
C LEU A 86 1.88 2.28 -9.01
N THR A 87 0.85 2.53 -9.83
CA THR A 87 0.16 1.49 -10.60
C THR A 87 1.11 0.86 -11.60
N ASP A 88 1.88 1.66 -12.34
CA ASP A 88 2.88 1.19 -13.30
C ASP A 88 3.99 0.41 -12.61
N LEU A 89 4.53 0.93 -11.50
CA LEU A 89 5.53 0.23 -10.69
C LEU A 89 5.08 -1.17 -10.25
N LEU A 90 3.80 -1.31 -9.91
CA LEU A 90 3.19 -2.54 -9.42
C LEU A 90 2.52 -3.35 -10.54
N GLU A 91 2.73 -2.98 -11.80
CA GLU A 91 2.17 -3.61 -13.01
C GLU A 91 0.64 -3.77 -12.95
N ASN A 92 -0.06 -2.82 -12.31
CA ASN A 92 -1.49 -2.87 -12.04
C ASN A 92 -1.96 -4.21 -11.43
N ASN A 93 -1.11 -4.84 -10.62
CA ASN A 93 -1.37 -6.16 -10.07
C ASN A 93 -2.40 -6.06 -8.94
N GLU A 94 -3.53 -6.77 -9.09
CA GLU A 94 -4.63 -6.78 -8.10
C GLU A 94 -4.24 -7.25 -6.68
N LYS A 95 -3.05 -7.84 -6.52
CA LYS A 95 -2.49 -8.19 -5.20
C LYS A 95 -1.91 -6.99 -4.44
N TYR A 96 -1.56 -5.93 -5.17
CA TYR A 96 -0.76 -4.81 -4.69
C TYR A 96 -1.42 -3.45 -4.94
N VAL A 97 -2.29 -3.37 -5.95
CA VAL A 97 -3.04 -2.17 -6.34
C VAL A 97 -4.52 -2.40 -6.05
N HIS A 98 -5.10 -1.56 -5.20
CA HIS A 98 -6.49 -1.71 -4.77
C HIS A 98 -7.25 -0.40 -4.93
N GLU A 99 -8.11 -0.33 -5.95
CA GLU A 99 -9.08 0.76 -6.07
C GLU A 99 -10.16 0.61 -5.00
N ILE A 100 -10.28 1.58 -4.09
CA ILE A 100 -11.15 1.51 -2.91
C ILE A 100 -12.62 1.38 -3.33
N ALA A 101 -13.04 2.08 -4.39
CA ALA A 101 -14.41 2.04 -4.90
C ALA A 101 -14.83 0.66 -5.40
N SER A 102 -13.88 -0.23 -5.73
CA SER A 102 -14.16 -1.60 -6.18
C SER A 102 -14.50 -2.59 -5.05
N PHE A 103 -14.52 -2.11 -3.79
CA PHE A 103 -14.83 -2.90 -2.61
C PHE A 103 -16.12 -2.42 -1.95
N ASN A 104 -16.89 -3.36 -1.42
CA ASN A 104 -18.16 -3.09 -0.74
C ASN A 104 -17.95 -2.45 0.63
N THR A 105 -16.82 -2.74 1.26
CA THR A 105 -16.54 -2.32 2.63
C THR A 105 -15.10 -1.87 2.74
N PHE A 106 -14.91 -0.69 3.36
CA PHE A 106 -13.62 -0.18 3.78
C PHE A 106 -13.63 0.17 5.28
N VAL A 107 -12.84 -0.57 6.06
CA VAL A 107 -12.71 -0.41 7.52
C VAL A 107 -11.25 -0.19 7.90
N ILE A 108 -11.03 0.70 8.87
CA ILE A 108 -9.75 0.84 9.56
C ILE A 108 -10.01 0.59 11.04
N SER A 109 -9.71 -0.63 11.51
CA SER A 109 -9.98 -1.00 12.91
C SER A 109 -8.93 -0.44 13.85
N GLY A 110 -9.32 0.19 14.96
CA GLY A 110 -8.40 0.63 16.01
C GLY A 110 -9.02 0.83 17.39
N LEU A 111 -8.53 0.04 18.38
CA LEU A 111 -8.22 0.39 19.79
C LEU A 111 -7.80 -0.87 20.58
N PHE A 112 -8.42 -2.03 20.26
CA PHE A 112 -8.17 -3.33 20.90
C PHE A 112 -7.80 -4.46 19.91
N VAL A 113 -7.91 -4.19 18.62
CA VAL A 113 -7.50 -5.09 17.53
C VAL A 113 -6.25 -4.48 16.87
N LYS A 114 -5.36 -5.31 16.30
CA LYS A 114 -4.25 -4.83 15.45
C LYS A 114 -4.79 -3.77 14.48
N ASN A 115 -4.01 -2.72 14.23
CA ASN A 115 -4.39 -1.57 13.38
C ASN A 115 -4.57 -2.00 11.91
N ASN A 116 -5.67 -2.68 11.61
CA ASN A 116 -5.92 -3.26 10.30
C ASN A 116 -6.69 -2.28 9.41
N VAL A 117 -6.11 -1.99 8.27
CA VAL A 117 -6.78 -1.49 7.08
C VAL A 117 -7.36 -2.70 6.35
N ARG A 118 -8.67 -2.72 6.10
CA ARG A 118 -9.36 -3.82 5.40
C ARG A 118 -10.25 -3.28 4.30
N LEU A 119 -10.08 -3.83 3.10
CA LEU A 119 -11.02 -3.69 1.99
C LEU A 119 -11.66 -5.05 1.74
N ILE A 120 -12.99 -5.11 1.67
CA ILE A 120 -13.73 -6.38 1.56
C ILE A 120 -14.70 -6.28 0.38
N ARG A 121 -14.52 -7.18 -0.59
CA ARG A 121 -15.46 -7.37 -1.70
C ARG A 121 -16.38 -8.55 -1.41
N SER A 122 -15.83 -9.64 -0.88
CA SER A 122 -16.59 -10.81 -0.41
C SER A 122 -15.85 -11.53 0.73
N ARG A 123 -16.46 -12.57 1.31
CA ARG A 123 -15.86 -13.35 2.42
C ARG A 123 -14.46 -13.90 2.10
N PHE A 124 -14.19 -14.20 0.83
CA PHE A 124 -12.93 -14.78 0.36
C PHE A 124 -12.14 -13.85 -0.56
N ASP A 125 -12.67 -12.65 -0.81
CA ASP A 125 -12.04 -11.60 -1.59
C ASP A 125 -11.92 -10.34 -0.73
N PHE A 126 -10.83 -10.27 0.03
CA PHE A 126 -10.50 -9.15 0.88
C PHE A 126 -9.00 -8.86 0.87
N TYR A 127 -8.70 -7.59 1.06
CA TYR A 127 -7.39 -7.06 1.36
C TYR A 127 -7.31 -6.75 2.86
N ALA A 128 -6.23 -7.14 3.52
CA ALA A 128 -5.95 -6.75 4.89
C ALA A 128 -4.47 -6.37 5.05
N CYS A 129 -4.24 -5.20 5.64
CA CYS A 129 -2.91 -4.71 5.96
C CYS A 129 -2.89 -4.16 7.38
N VAL A 130 -1.87 -4.53 8.16
CA VAL A 130 -1.60 -3.93 9.46
C VAL A 130 -0.70 -2.72 9.25
N VAL A 131 -1.19 -1.54 9.66
CA VAL A 131 -0.41 -0.29 9.66
C VAL A 131 0.15 -0.03 11.05
N ASN A 132 1.48 -0.08 11.17
CA ASN A 132 2.20 0.16 12.42
C ASN A 132 3.19 1.32 12.25
N PRO A 133 3.48 2.08 13.32
CA PRO A 133 2.92 2.02 14.68
C PRO A 133 1.51 2.65 14.80
N LYS A 134 0.92 2.63 16.01
CA LYS A 134 -0.42 3.18 16.31
C LYS A 134 -0.62 4.64 15.88
N ALA A 135 0.44 5.45 15.88
CA ALA A 135 0.40 6.83 15.39
C ALA A 135 0.05 6.89 13.90
N VAL A 136 0.70 6.07 13.07
CA VAL A 136 0.40 5.97 11.62
C VAL A 136 -1.00 5.43 11.38
N ALA A 137 -1.46 4.47 12.19
CA ALA A 137 -2.84 4.01 12.12
C ALA A 137 -3.87 5.11 12.42
N LYS A 138 -3.51 6.09 13.25
CA LYS A 138 -4.34 7.27 13.47
C LYS A 138 -4.33 8.18 12.24
N GLU A 139 -3.18 8.42 11.62
CA GLU A 139 -3.07 9.20 10.37
C GLU A 139 -3.97 8.63 9.27
N PHE A 140 -3.96 7.31 9.06
CA PHE A 140 -4.85 6.66 8.09
C PHE A 140 -6.34 6.87 8.44
N ARG A 141 -6.72 6.72 9.71
CA ARG A 141 -8.11 6.97 10.14
C ARG A 141 -8.54 8.40 9.91
N ASP A 142 -7.72 9.35 10.32
CA ASP A 142 -8.00 10.78 10.14
C ASP A 142 -8.13 11.11 8.64
N PHE A 143 -7.22 10.62 7.80
CA PHE A 143 -7.21 10.85 6.35
C PHE A 143 -8.47 10.32 5.65
N TYR A 144 -8.92 9.12 6.01
CA TYR A 144 -10.11 8.49 5.41
C TYR A 144 -11.42 8.81 6.14
N GLY A 145 -11.39 9.59 7.22
CA GLY A 145 -12.56 9.91 8.05
C GLY A 145 -13.20 8.68 8.72
N LYS A 146 -12.37 7.77 9.26
CA LYS A 146 -12.80 6.47 9.84
C LYS A 146 -12.55 6.35 11.34
#